data_AF-A0A919NLW0-F1
#
_entry.id   AF-A0A919NLW0-F1
#
_cell.length_a   1.000
_cell.length_b   1.000
_cell.length_c   1.000
_cell.angle_alpha   90.00
_cell.angle_beta   90.00
_cell.angle_gamma   90.00
#
_symmetry.space_group_name_H-M   'P 1'
#
loop_
_entity.id
_entity.type
_entity.pdbx_description
1 polymer ?
#
loop_
_entity_poly.entity_id
_entity_poly.type
_entity_poly.pdbx_seq_one_letter_code
_entity_poly.pdbx_strand_id
1 'polypeptide(L)'
;MDVISEIGPIGGPVWVAWREGTLTRATELEALAAWVRRKQPDSADSILDGAIHRHLEAARDAATVKKLNPHRRWRFFRNGPLMERASSNLDAAEAHILNIAPPSYVLGQLPCLLRHVRCHLVATDPGRMEFERIARSVGVGEPGDRPASSDAVSVEDIVARERGKIVTTVRAASSAALREHIQLRSFRNVVVATAVVMTFIALGVALLGFFGRTLIPLCFAPVESGTAVVVCPAAQSDRFTPSQDGVAAASSPPAAEIRDIDAVVAETATRMDLLVVELVGLTAAAIAAAAAIRRIKGSSERYGLPVALAALKLPTGALTAFLGLLLMRGQFVPGLSALDTSAQILAWALVFGYAQQLFTRLVDQQGQSVLNSVRTRDAGSSRP
;
A
#
# COMPACT_ATOMS: atom_id res chain seq x y z
N MET A 1 -3.26 49.38 -11.19
CA MET A 1 -2.52 48.17 -11.62
C MET A 1 -3.42 46.99 -11.35
N ASP A 2 -3.78 46.23 -12.38
CA ASP A 2 -4.81 45.18 -12.30
C ASP A 2 -4.38 44.03 -11.40
N VAL A 3 -5.22 43.72 -10.40
CA VAL A 3 -5.07 42.61 -9.43
C VAL A 3 -4.93 41.26 -10.12
N ILE A 4 -5.44 41.15 -11.36
CA ILE A 4 -5.40 39.92 -12.18
C ILE A 4 -3.98 39.67 -12.73
N SER A 5 -3.11 40.69 -12.82
CA SER A 5 -1.75 40.54 -13.37
C SER A 5 -0.71 39.99 -12.39
N GLU A 6 -0.99 39.99 -11.08
CA GLU A 6 -0.04 39.52 -10.06
C GLU A 6 -0.08 38.00 -9.82
N ILE A 7 -1.18 37.33 -10.19
CA ILE A 7 -1.36 35.89 -9.93
C ILE A 7 -1.13 35.12 -11.23
N GLY A 8 -0.15 34.23 -11.24
CA GLY A 8 0.14 33.38 -12.39
C GLY A 8 -1.05 32.45 -12.72
N PRO A 9 -1.21 32.03 -13.98
CA PRO A 9 -2.26 31.07 -14.33
C PRO A 9 -2.04 29.75 -13.58
N ILE A 10 -3.14 29.12 -13.14
CA ILE A 10 -3.11 27.74 -12.66
C ILE A 10 -2.55 26.90 -13.82
N GLY A 11 -1.47 26.16 -13.56
CA GLY A 11 -0.82 25.34 -14.59
C GLY A 11 -1.82 24.39 -15.26
N GLY A 12 -1.55 24.03 -16.53
CA GLY A 12 -2.43 23.16 -17.32
C GLY A 12 -2.67 21.78 -16.69
N PRO A 13 -3.68 21.04 -17.19
CA PRO A 13 -4.11 19.79 -16.57
C PRO A 13 -2.98 18.75 -16.53
N VAL A 14 -2.82 18.14 -15.37
CA VAL A 14 -1.83 17.11 -15.06
C VAL A 14 -2.52 15.79 -14.72
N TRP A 15 -1.96 14.70 -15.27
CA TRP A 15 -2.54 13.36 -15.20
C TRP A 15 -2.64 12.72 -13.81
N VAL A 16 -2.07 13.34 -12.77
CA VAL A 16 -1.98 12.74 -11.44
C VAL A 16 -2.65 13.65 -10.42
N ALA A 17 -3.68 13.15 -9.73
CA ALA A 17 -4.51 13.93 -8.82
C ALA A 17 -3.74 14.73 -7.75
N TRP A 18 -2.63 14.19 -7.23
CA TRP A 18 -1.83 14.94 -6.25
C TRP A 18 -1.16 16.17 -6.86
N ARG A 19 -0.79 16.13 -8.15
CA ARG A 19 -0.16 17.25 -8.85
C ARG A 19 -1.17 18.36 -9.07
N GLU A 20 -2.41 18.02 -9.45
CA GLU A 20 -3.52 18.98 -9.55
C GLU A 20 -3.75 19.69 -8.21
N GLY A 21 -3.83 18.90 -7.13
CA GLY A 21 -3.98 19.42 -5.78
C GLY A 21 -2.82 20.34 -5.38
N THR A 22 -1.58 19.97 -5.71
CA THR A 22 -0.41 20.82 -5.44
C THR A 22 -0.44 22.13 -6.23
N LEU A 23 -0.78 22.12 -7.52
CA LEU A 23 -0.84 23.33 -8.34
C LEU A 23 -1.95 24.27 -7.87
N THR A 24 -3.10 23.72 -7.54
CA THR A 24 -4.23 24.46 -6.97
C THR A 24 -3.83 25.11 -5.64
N ARG A 25 -3.28 24.32 -4.71
CA ARG A 25 -2.85 24.82 -3.40
C ARG A 25 -1.73 25.85 -3.50
N ALA A 26 -0.79 25.68 -4.43
CA ALA A 26 0.28 26.65 -4.65
C ALA A 26 -0.26 28.00 -5.17
N THR A 27 -1.32 27.97 -5.98
CA THR A 27 -1.97 29.19 -6.49
C THR A 27 -2.79 29.87 -5.39
N GLU A 28 -3.49 29.08 -4.56
CA GLU A 28 -4.22 29.58 -3.38
C GLU A 28 -3.28 30.31 -2.40
N LEU A 29 -2.16 29.69 -2.05
CA LEU A 29 -1.17 30.29 -1.15
C LEU A 29 -0.50 31.53 -1.74
N GLU A 30 -0.30 31.58 -3.07
CA GLU A 30 0.21 32.78 -3.76
C GLU A 30 -0.78 33.94 -3.68
N ALA A 31 -2.06 33.67 -3.95
CA ALA A 31 -3.13 34.67 -3.83
C ALA A 31 -3.26 35.17 -2.38
N LEU A 32 -3.15 34.27 -1.41
CA LEU A 32 -3.16 34.61 0.01
C LEU A 32 -1.95 35.46 0.40
N ALA A 33 -0.75 35.12 -0.05
CA ALA A 33 0.46 35.89 0.21
C ALA A 33 0.35 37.32 -0.36
N ALA A 34 -0.16 37.47 -1.59
CA ALA A 34 -0.41 38.77 -2.21
C ALA A 34 -1.47 39.59 -1.45
N TRP A 35 -2.50 38.95 -0.91
CA TRP A 35 -3.48 39.62 -0.04
C TRP A 35 -2.85 40.08 1.29
N VAL A 36 -2.07 39.23 1.95
CA VAL A 36 -1.39 39.58 3.21
C VAL A 36 -0.46 40.78 3.01
N ARG A 37 0.35 40.76 1.95
CA ARG A 37 1.29 41.84 1.62
C ARG A 37 0.60 43.19 1.48
N ARG A 38 -0.56 43.22 0.79
CA ARG A 38 -1.35 44.46 0.62
C ARG A 38 -1.95 44.95 1.94
N LYS A 39 -2.33 44.03 2.83
CA LYS A 39 -2.97 44.38 4.10
C LYS A 39 -1.95 44.79 5.18
N GLN A 40 -0.70 44.36 5.07
CA GLN A 40 0.38 44.73 5.98
C GLN A 40 1.68 45.08 5.23
N PRO A 41 1.77 46.27 4.62
CA PRO A 41 2.97 46.68 3.89
C PRO A 41 4.19 46.83 4.82
N ASP A 42 3.98 47.23 6.08
CA ASP A 42 5.07 47.52 7.03
C ASP A 42 5.65 46.27 7.73
N SER A 43 4.89 45.16 7.76
CA SER A 43 5.36 43.88 8.33
C SER A 43 5.90 42.91 7.28
N ALA A 44 5.78 43.27 5.99
CA ALA A 44 6.26 42.48 4.87
C ALA A 44 7.79 42.53 4.78
N ASP A 45 8.44 41.71 5.60
CA ASP A 45 9.87 41.44 5.44
C ASP A 45 10.12 40.86 4.03
N SER A 46 10.84 41.62 3.20
CA SER A 46 11.22 41.24 1.84
C SER A 46 11.89 39.85 1.77
N ILE A 47 12.52 39.42 2.86
CA ILE A 47 13.16 38.11 2.99
C ILE A 47 12.10 37.00 3.07
N LEU A 48 11.07 37.15 3.90
CA LEU A 48 10.00 36.15 4.04
C LEU A 48 9.17 36.06 2.77
N ASP A 49 8.91 37.19 2.12
CA ASP A 49 8.18 37.22 0.87
C ASP A 49 8.92 36.46 -0.26
N GLY A 50 10.23 36.72 -0.40
CA GLY A 50 11.08 35.96 -1.32
C GLY A 50 11.24 34.49 -0.95
N ALA A 51 11.10 34.12 0.33
CA ALA A 51 11.10 32.73 0.77
C ALA A 51 9.78 32.03 0.39
N ILE A 52 8.62 32.67 0.58
CA ILE A 52 7.31 32.16 0.18
C ILE A 52 7.30 31.87 -1.32
N HIS A 53 7.73 32.82 -2.15
CA HIS A 53 7.75 32.64 -3.60
C HIS A 53 8.63 31.44 -4.03
N ARG A 54 9.84 31.32 -3.46
CA ARG A 54 10.75 30.19 -3.74
C ARG A 54 10.16 28.83 -3.32
N HIS A 55 9.46 28.77 -2.19
CA HIS A 55 8.78 27.55 -1.76
C HIS A 55 7.64 27.18 -2.72
N LEU A 56 6.79 28.14 -3.10
CA LEU A 56 5.70 27.89 -4.04
C LEU A 56 6.21 27.46 -5.43
N GLU A 57 7.29 28.07 -5.92
CA GLU A 57 7.95 27.65 -7.16
C GLU A 57 8.51 26.22 -7.04
N ALA A 58 9.20 25.89 -5.94
CA ALA A 58 9.72 24.55 -5.72
C ALA A 58 8.61 23.48 -5.65
N ALA A 59 7.42 23.82 -5.14
CA ALA A 59 6.25 22.95 -5.15
C ALA A 59 5.67 22.77 -6.57
N ARG A 60 5.58 23.86 -7.35
CA ARG A 60 5.14 23.83 -8.75
C ARG A 60 6.09 23.02 -9.65
N ASP A 61 7.39 23.19 -9.47
CA ASP A 61 8.42 22.42 -10.19
C ASP A 61 8.30 20.93 -9.90
N ALA A 62 8.01 20.57 -8.65
CA ALA A 62 7.79 19.19 -8.25
C ALA A 62 6.50 18.60 -8.85
N ALA A 63 5.42 19.39 -8.96
CA ALA A 63 4.15 18.97 -9.54
C ALA A 63 4.20 18.87 -11.08
N THR A 64 4.84 19.82 -11.75
CA THR A 64 4.96 19.85 -13.23
C THR A 64 6.03 18.90 -13.76
N VAL A 65 6.86 18.33 -12.89
CA VAL A 65 8.03 17.52 -13.26
C VAL A 65 8.94 18.28 -14.22
N LYS A 66 9.13 19.58 -13.95
CA LYS A 66 10.14 20.37 -14.65
C LYS A 66 11.47 19.62 -14.52
N LYS A 67 12.18 19.43 -15.64
CA LYS A 67 13.41 18.63 -15.66
C LYS A 67 14.42 19.24 -14.68
N LEU A 68 14.56 18.66 -13.48
CA LEU A 68 15.71 18.97 -12.63
C LEU A 68 16.97 18.55 -13.39
N ASN A 69 17.83 19.53 -13.70
CA ASN A 69 19.22 19.29 -14.08
C ASN A 69 19.91 18.65 -12.85
N PRO A 70 20.50 17.43 -12.92
CA PRO A 70 20.96 16.68 -14.10
C PRO A 70 20.11 15.45 -14.52
N HIS A 71 20.33 15.02 -15.77
CA HIS A 71 19.64 13.94 -16.47
C HIS A 71 20.12 12.51 -16.11
N ARG A 72 19.58 11.87 -15.05
CA ARG A 72 19.72 10.40 -14.87
C ARG A 72 18.55 9.61 -15.50
N ARG A 73 18.86 8.58 -16.30
CA ARG A 73 17.95 7.85 -17.23
C ARG A 73 17.01 6.82 -16.59
N TRP A 74 17.24 6.35 -15.36
CA TRP A 74 16.40 5.33 -14.72
C TRP A 74 15.35 5.97 -13.80
N ARG A 75 14.11 6.13 -14.28
CA ARG A 75 13.09 7.06 -13.69
C ARG A 75 11.73 6.45 -13.33
N PHE A 76 11.59 5.13 -13.21
CA PHE A 76 10.27 4.50 -12.96
C PHE A 76 9.69 4.67 -11.53
N PHE A 77 10.47 5.09 -10.52
CA PHE A 77 10.02 5.15 -9.10
C PHE A 77 10.12 6.54 -8.42
N ARG A 78 9.89 7.64 -9.17
CA ARG A 78 10.23 9.02 -8.72
C ARG A 78 9.09 9.89 -8.15
N ASN A 79 7.84 9.40 -8.07
CA ASN A 79 6.75 10.23 -7.56
C ASN A 79 6.88 10.56 -6.07
N GLY A 80 7.45 9.66 -5.26
CA GLY A 80 7.54 9.87 -3.81
C GLY A 80 8.38 11.09 -3.39
N PRO A 81 9.66 11.24 -3.83
CA PRO A 81 10.47 12.40 -3.46
C PRO A 81 9.91 13.72 -4.01
N LEU A 82 9.18 13.68 -5.14
CA LEU A 82 8.53 14.86 -5.70
C LEU A 82 7.29 15.26 -4.87
N MET A 83 6.49 14.31 -4.43
CA MET A 83 5.36 14.57 -3.53
C MET A 83 5.84 15.13 -2.19
N GLU A 84 6.90 14.56 -1.62
CA GLU A 84 7.50 15.03 -0.37
C GLU A 84 8.06 16.45 -0.51
N ARG A 85 8.76 16.73 -1.62
CA ARG A 85 9.21 18.08 -1.96
C ARG A 85 8.04 19.03 -2.11
N ALA A 86 6.98 18.65 -2.82
CA ALA A 86 5.80 19.48 -3.00
C ALA A 86 5.12 19.82 -1.67
N SER A 87 4.78 18.81 -0.87
CA SER A 87 4.14 18.99 0.43
C SER A 87 4.99 19.80 1.39
N SER A 88 6.27 19.46 1.58
CA SER A 88 7.16 20.19 2.49
C SER A 88 7.33 21.67 2.11
N ASN A 89 7.35 22.00 0.81
CA ASN A 89 7.42 23.38 0.38
C ASN A 89 6.09 24.12 0.53
N LEU A 90 4.94 23.48 0.27
CA LEU A 90 3.63 24.08 0.56
C LEU A 90 3.46 24.38 2.06
N ASP A 91 3.82 23.43 2.93
CA ASP A 91 3.74 23.59 4.38
C ASP A 91 4.69 24.70 4.87
N ALA A 92 5.88 24.81 4.28
CA ALA A 92 6.81 25.89 4.59
C ALA A 92 6.26 27.26 4.16
N ALA A 93 5.69 27.37 2.95
CA ALA A 93 5.07 28.59 2.47
C ALA A 93 3.90 29.01 3.36
N GLU A 94 3.03 28.08 3.75
CA GLU A 94 1.92 28.33 4.67
C GLU A 94 2.40 28.82 6.04
N ALA A 95 3.45 28.20 6.60
CA ALA A 95 4.03 28.66 7.86
C ALA A 95 4.63 30.07 7.75
N HIS A 96 5.25 30.42 6.63
CA HIS A 96 5.74 31.77 6.40
C HIS A 96 4.59 32.78 6.26
N ILE A 97 3.52 32.43 5.55
CA ILE A 97 2.31 33.25 5.44
C ILE A 97 1.69 33.50 6.83
N LEU A 98 1.58 32.48 7.68
CA LEU A 98 1.06 32.63 9.05
C LEU A 98 1.94 33.56 9.92
N ASN A 99 3.24 33.66 9.65
CA ASN A 99 4.13 34.59 10.37
C ASN A 99 3.88 36.05 10.00
N ILE A 100 3.50 36.33 8.76
CA ILE A 100 3.26 37.70 8.25
C ILE A 100 1.77 38.08 8.21
N ALA A 101 0.86 37.12 8.36
CA ALA A 101 -0.57 37.36 8.27
C ALA A 101 -1.11 38.24 9.41
N PRO A 102 -2.20 39.00 9.17
CA PRO A 102 -2.88 39.74 10.21
C PRO A 102 -3.34 38.84 11.37
N PRO A 103 -3.28 39.31 12.64
CA PRO A 103 -3.76 38.52 13.77
C PRO A 103 -5.21 38.06 13.64
N SER A 104 -6.08 38.88 13.04
CA SER A 104 -7.47 38.52 12.74
C SER A 104 -7.60 37.34 11.76
N TYR A 105 -6.68 37.21 10.79
CA TYR A 105 -6.65 36.07 9.88
C TYR A 105 -6.23 34.80 10.63
N VAL A 106 -5.17 34.88 11.43
CA VAL A 106 -4.68 33.73 12.23
C VAL A 106 -5.74 33.28 13.23
N LEU A 107 -6.44 34.22 13.87
CA LEU A 107 -7.56 33.93 14.76
C LEU A 107 -8.68 33.17 14.03
N GLY A 108 -9.05 33.59 12.82
CA GLY A 108 -10.05 32.91 11.99
C GLY A 108 -9.63 31.49 11.56
N GLN A 109 -8.33 31.24 11.38
CA GLN A 109 -7.80 29.92 11.03
C GLN A 109 -7.59 29.00 12.23
N LEU A 110 -7.62 29.53 13.45
CA LEU A 110 -7.23 28.80 14.65
C LEU A 110 -8.02 27.51 14.89
N PRO A 111 -9.34 27.42 14.62
CA PRO A 111 -10.07 26.15 14.73
C PRO A 111 -9.55 25.07 13.74
N CYS A 112 -9.20 25.47 12.51
CA CYS A 112 -8.66 24.57 11.51
C CYS A 112 -7.25 24.11 11.89
N LEU A 113 -6.40 25.03 12.33
CA LEU A 113 -5.05 24.75 12.81
C LEU A 113 -5.08 23.84 14.05
N LEU A 114 -6.01 24.06 14.99
CA LEU A 114 -6.19 23.21 16.17
C LEU A 114 -6.53 21.78 15.78
N ARG A 115 -7.45 21.61 14.82
CA ARG A 115 -7.80 20.28 14.29
C ARG A 115 -6.57 19.61 13.68
N HIS A 116 -5.82 20.31 12.83
CA HIS A 116 -4.60 19.79 12.21
C HIS A 116 -3.57 19.32 13.26
N VAL A 117 -3.33 20.13 14.28
CA VAL A 117 -2.44 19.80 15.40
C VAL A 117 -2.91 18.56 16.16
N ARG A 118 -4.21 18.46 16.46
CA ARG A 118 -4.80 17.31 17.17
C ARG A 118 -4.71 16.01 16.38
N CYS A 119 -4.82 16.06 15.05
CA CYS A 119 -4.71 14.89 14.19
C CYS A 119 -3.28 14.31 14.16
N HIS A 120 -2.25 15.17 14.16
CA HIS A 120 -0.87 14.73 13.91
C HIS A 120 0.07 14.76 15.11
N LEU A 121 -0.30 15.43 16.21
CA LEU A 121 0.47 15.43 17.46
C LEU A 121 -0.24 14.65 18.57
N VAL A 122 0.53 13.87 19.33
CA VAL A 122 0.03 13.12 20.48
C VAL A 122 -0.44 14.07 21.60
N ALA A 123 -1.42 13.67 22.41
CA ALA A 123 -2.00 14.51 23.46
C ALA A 123 -0.98 14.98 24.52
N THR A 124 0.10 14.24 24.72
CA THR A 124 1.18 14.56 25.66
C THR A 124 2.27 15.45 25.07
N ASP A 125 2.17 15.84 23.79
CA ASP A 125 3.16 16.70 23.14
C ASP A 125 3.11 18.13 23.74
N PRO A 126 4.24 18.69 24.21
CA PRO A 126 4.27 20.03 24.80
C PRO A 126 3.75 21.13 23.87
N GLY A 127 4.02 21.02 22.57
CA GLY A 127 3.55 21.97 21.57
C GLY A 127 2.05 21.91 21.38
N ARG A 128 1.45 20.71 21.39
CA ARG A 128 -0.02 20.53 21.36
C ARG A 128 -0.69 21.10 22.60
N MET A 129 -0.19 20.80 23.79
CA MET A 129 -0.77 21.29 25.05
C MET A 129 -0.79 22.82 25.10
N GLU A 130 0.31 23.45 24.69
CA GLU A 130 0.40 24.91 24.63
C GLU A 130 -0.53 25.50 23.57
N PHE A 131 -0.65 24.87 22.40
CA PHE A 131 -1.60 25.30 21.37
C PHE A 131 -3.06 25.20 21.86
N GLU A 132 -3.43 24.13 22.55
CA GLU A 132 -4.76 23.96 23.15
C GLU A 132 -5.03 24.97 24.27
N ARG A 133 -4.00 25.38 25.02
CA ARG A 133 -4.10 26.47 26.00
C ARG A 133 -4.37 27.81 25.30
N ILE A 134 -3.64 28.11 24.23
CA ILE A 134 -3.83 29.35 23.45
C ILE A 134 -5.23 29.37 22.82
N ALA A 135 -5.66 28.27 22.20
CA ALA A 135 -6.98 28.16 21.60
C ALA A 135 -8.11 28.43 22.61
N ARG A 136 -8.03 27.84 23.82
CA ARG A 136 -8.97 28.13 24.91
C ARG A 136 -8.95 29.60 25.34
N SER A 137 -7.77 30.21 25.44
CA SER A 137 -7.63 31.62 25.85
C SER A 137 -8.29 32.61 24.88
N VAL A 138 -8.49 32.22 23.62
CA VAL A 138 -9.16 33.03 22.60
C VAL A 138 -10.59 32.56 22.29
N GLY A 139 -11.15 31.66 23.11
CA GLY A 139 -12.52 31.15 22.96
C GLY A 139 -12.70 30.14 21.83
N VAL A 140 -11.62 29.53 21.33
CA VAL A 140 -11.65 28.45 20.33
C VAL A 140 -11.54 27.11 21.05
N GLY A 141 -12.69 26.50 21.36
CA GLY A 141 -12.80 25.29 22.19
C GLY A 141 -14.22 24.71 22.25
N GLU A 142 -14.47 23.78 23.17
CA GLU A 142 -15.81 23.19 23.36
C GLU A 142 -16.87 24.23 23.77
N PRO A 143 -18.13 24.05 23.35
CA PRO A 143 -19.24 24.94 23.68
C PRO A 143 -19.54 24.86 25.19
N GLY A 144 -18.86 25.71 25.97
CA GLY A 144 -19.00 25.80 27.43
C GLY A 144 -17.92 26.67 28.08
N ASP A 145 -16.72 26.69 27.50
CA ASP A 145 -15.55 27.44 27.99
C ASP A 145 -15.48 28.86 27.39
N ARG A 146 -16.53 29.67 27.54
CA ARG A 146 -16.39 31.11 27.27
C ARG A 146 -15.57 31.73 28.40
N PRO A 147 -14.43 32.40 28.14
CA PRO A 147 -13.71 33.10 29.19
C PRO A 147 -14.61 34.19 29.77
N ALA A 148 -14.91 34.05 31.06
CA ALA A 148 -15.59 35.05 31.87
C ALA A 148 -14.61 36.17 32.25
N SER A 149 -14.11 36.94 31.28
CA SER A 149 -13.45 38.21 31.60
C SER A 149 -13.44 39.17 30.42
N SER A 150 -14.27 40.18 30.58
CA SER A 150 -14.28 41.47 29.93
C SER A 150 -13.08 42.34 30.36
N ASP A 151 -11.86 41.90 30.04
CA ASP A 151 -10.67 42.77 30.12
C ASP A 151 -10.11 43.00 28.71
N ALA A 152 -9.97 44.28 28.36
CA ALA A 152 -9.73 44.82 27.03
C ALA A 152 -8.30 44.59 26.49
N VAL A 153 -7.74 43.39 26.64
CA VAL A 153 -6.67 42.94 25.76
C VAL A 153 -7.36 42.35 24.54
N SER A 154 -7.12 42.93 23.35
CA SER A 154 -7.75 42.40 22.14
C SER A 154 -7.32 40.94 21.99
N VAL A 155 -8.27 40.05 21.70
CA VAL A 155 -7.97 38.63 21.38
C VAL A 155 -6.90 38.55 20.28
N GLU A 156 -6.87 39.56 19.40
CA GLU A 156 -5.87 39.75 18.36
C GLU A 156 -4.46 40.01 18.91
N ASP A 157 -4.32 40.70 20.05
CA ASP A 157 -3.03 40.95 20.71
C ASP A 157 -2.46 39.66 21.30
N ILE A 158 -3.32 38.82 21.87
CA ILE A 158 -2.92 37.48 22.35
C ILE A 158 -2.40 36.65 21.18
N VAL A 159 -3.13 36.62 20.06
CA VAL A 159 -2.70 35.90 18.86
C VAL A 159 -1.40 36.48 18.29
N ALA A 160 -1.24 37.81 18.28
CA ALA A 160 -0.01 38.46 17.82
C ALA A 160 1.20 38.07 18.68
N ARG A 161 1.05 38.08 20.01
CA ARG A 161 2.11 37.72 20.97
C ARG A 161 2.48 36.24 20.90
N GLU A 162 1.49 35.37 20.76
CA GLU A 162 1.69 33.92 20.77
C GLU A 162 1.92 33.32 19.36
N ARG A 163 1.92 34.15 18.30
CA ARG A 163 2.04 33.74 16.89
C ARG A 163 3.19 32.77 16.63
N GLY A 164 4.37 33.07 17.18
CA GLY A 164 5.55 32.22 17.01
C GLY A 164 5.29 30.80 17.48
N LYS A 165 4.64 30.63 18.65
CA LYS A 165 4.29 29.32 19.20
C LYS A 165 3.29 28.60 18.30
N ILE A 166 2.22 29.28 17.89
CA ILE A 166 1.19 28.76 16.97
C ILE A 166 1.85 28.21 15.70
N VAL A 167 2.68 29.01 15.03
CA VAL A 167 3.34 28.61 13.78
C VAL A 167 4.31 27.45 13.99
N THR A 168 5.10 27.46 15.07
CA THR A 168 6.03 26.36 15.35
C THR A 168 5.31 25.04 15.59
N THR A 169 4.19 25.03 16.31
CA THR A 169 3.39 23.82 16.54
C THR A 169 2.75 23.33 15.24
N VAL A 170 2.23 24.22 14.38
CA VAL A 170 1.68 23.85 13.07
C VAL A 170 2.75 23.25 12.16
N ARG A 171 3.98 23.77 12.18
CA ARG A 171 5.11 23.16 11.45
C ARG A 171 5.47 21.78 11.99
N ALA A 172 5.45 21.61 13.31
CA ALA A 172 5.69 20.30 13.94
C ALA A 172 4.61 19.28 13.54
N ALA A 173 3.33 19.69 13.54
CA ALA A 173 2.21 18.87 13.08
C ALA A 173 2.33 18.49 11.59
N SER A 174 2.67 19.45 10.73
CA SER A 174 2.85 19.21 9.28
C SER A 174 4.04 18.28 9.01
N SER A 175 5.13 18.42 9.77
CA SER A 175 6.28 17.50 9.71
C SER A 175 5.92 16.08 10.21
N ALA A 176 5.06 15.97 11.22
CA ALA A 176 4.54 14.69 11.69
C ALA A 176 3.66 14.02 10.63
N ALA A 177 2.73 14.76 10.01
CA ALA A 177 1.90 14.30 8.89
C ALA A 177 2.74 13.76 7.73
N LEU A 178 3.83 14.47 7.38
CA LEU A 178 4.73 14.04 6.31
C LEU A 178 5.42 12.70 6.62
N ARG A 179 5.85 12.48 7.86
CA ARG A 179 6.50 11.23 8.29
C ARG A 179 5.56 10.02 8.20
N GLU A 180 4.27 10.21 8.50
CA GLU A 180 3.27 9.14 8.38
C GLU A 180 3.14 8.66 6.93
N HIS A 181 3.17 9.60 5.97
CA HIS A 181 3.13 9.26 4.55
C HIS A 181 4.39 8.52 4.06
N ILE A 182 5.56 8.78 4.64
CA ILE A 182 6.81 8.10 4.27
C ILE A 182 6.80 6.62 4.69
N GLN A 183 6.24 6.30 5.86
CA GLN A 183 6.15 4.91 6.34
C GLN A 183 5.29 4.03 5.43
N LEU A 184 4.14 4.55 4.97
CA LEU A 184 3.26 3.87 4.03
C LEU A 184 3.97 3.54 2.71
N ARG A 185 4.89 4.39 2.26
CA ARG A 185 5.68 4.16 1.05
C ARG A 185 6.69 3.03 1.21
N SER A 186 7.44 3.01 2.32
CA SER A 186 8.40 1.93 2.60
C SER A 186 7.68 0.59 2.63
N PHE A 187 6.56 0.53 3.36
CA PHE A 187 5.73 -0.66 3.45
C PHE A 187 5.20 -1.11 2.07
N ARG A 188 4.63 -0.19 1.28
CA ARG A 188 4.17 -0.51 -0.08
C ARG A 188 5.30 -1.01 -0.97
N ASN A 189 6.46 -0.36 -0.93
CA ASN A 189 7.61 -0.76 -1.75
C ASN A 189 8.10 -2.16 -1.38
N VAL A 190 8.15 -2.49 -0.09
CA VAL A 190 8.47 -3.85 0.37
C VAL A 190 7.43 -4.85 -0.12
N VAL A 191 6.13 -4.56 0.03
CA VAL A 191 5.04 -5.43 -0.45
C VAL A 191 5.14 -5.67 -1.96
N VAL A 192 5.36 -4.62 -2.75
CA VAL A 192 5.51 -4.73 -4.22
C VAL A 192 6.77 -5.51 -4.58
N ALA A 193 7.91 -5.26 -3.91
CA ALA A 193 9.14 -5.99 -4.16
C ALA A 193 8.96 -7.49 -3.86
N THR A 194 8.34 -7.84 -2.74
CA THR A 194 8.02 -9.23 -2.39
C THR A 194 7.07 -9.85 -3.42
N ALA A 195 6.04 -9.13 -3.85
CA ALA A 195 5.11 -9.62 -4.88
C ALA A 195 5.84 -9.93 -6.19
N VAL A 196 6.71 -9.03 -6.65
CA VAL A 196 7.52 -9.22 -7.85
C VAL A 196 8.45 -10.43 -7.71
N VAL A 197 9.15 -10.56 -6.58
CA VAL A 197 10.02 -11.72 -6.30
C VAL A 197 9.21 -13.02 -6.32
N MET A 198 8.06 -13.07 -5.63
CA MET A 198 7.20 -14.25 -5.63
C MET A 198 6.64 -14.57 -7.03
N THR A 199 6.30 -13.57 -7.84
CA THR A 199 5.90 -13.76 -9.24
C THR A 199 7.03 -14.36 -10.07
N PHE A 200 8.26 -13.89 -9.89
CA PHE A 200 9.41 -14.50 -10.57
C PHE A 200 9.66 -15.94 -10.12
N ILE A 201 9.48 -16.26 -8.83
CA ILE A 201 9.59 -17.62 -8.33
C ILE A 201 8.49 -18.51 -8.94
N ALA A 202 7.23 -18.05 -8.94
CA ALA A 202 6.12 -18.78 -9.56
C ALA A 202 6.38 -19.02 -11.05
N LEU A 203 6.75 -17.98 -11.79
CA LEU A 203 7.12 -18.13 -13.20
C LEU A 203 8.31 -19.09 -13.39
N GLY A 204 9.29 -19.05 -12.51
CA GLY A 204 10.41 -20.00 -12.50
C GLY A 204 9.96 -21.44 -12.32
N VAL A 205 9.00 -21.71 -11.42
CA VAL A 205 8.42 -23.04 -11.21
C VAL A 205 7.63 -23.50 -12.43
N ALA A 206 6.77 -22.65 -13.01
CA ALA A 206 6.07 -22.94 -14.27
C ALA A 206 7.04 -23.25 -15.42
N LEU A 207 8.09 -22.44 -15.59
CA LEU A 207 9.10 -22.65 -16.63
C LEU A 207 9.89 -23.94 -16.38
N LEU A 208 10.24 -24.25 -15.13
CA LEU A 208 10.92 -25.50 -14.78
C LEU A 208 10.08 -26.72 -15.14
N GLY A 209 8.77 -26.70 -14.85
CA GLY A 209 7.85 -27.75 -15.25
C GLY A 209 7.67 -27.87 -16.78
N PHE A 210 7.66 -26.73 -17.47
CA PHE A 210 7.52 -26.70 -18.92
C PHE A 210 8.76 -27.27 -19.63
N PHE A 211 9.97 -26.93 -19.19
CA PHE A 211 11.21 -27.41 -19.79
C PHE A 211 11.64 -28.79 -19.27
N GLY A 212 11.28 -29.14 -18.04
CA GLY A 212 11.71 -30.34 -17.33
C GLY A 212 10.55 -31.19 -16.81
N ARG A 213 10.02 -32.09 -17.66
CA ARG A 213 8.85 -32.93 -17.34
C ARG A 213 9.05 -33.85 -16.11
N THR A 214 10.29 -34.25 -15.81
CA THR A 214 10.61 -35.25 -14.79
C THR A 214 11.35 -34.69 -13.56
N LEU A 215 11.65 -33.39 -13.53
CA LEU A 215 12.41 -32.79 -12.42
C LEU A 215 11.58 -32.73 -11.13
N ILE A 216 10.26 -32.47 -11.23
CA ILE A 216 9.32 -32.42 -10.11
C ILE A 216 7.94 -32.94 -10.58
N PRO A 217 7.75 -34.25 -10.80
CA PRO A 217 6.46 -34.78 -11.22
C PRO A 217 5.48 -34.70 -10.04
N LEU A 218 4.36 -33.99 -10.19
CA LEU A 218 3.25 -33.94 -9.22
C LEU A 218 2.25 -35.08 -9.45
N CYS A 219 2.77 -36.26 -9.77
CA CYS A 219 1.94 -37.44 -10.04
C CYS A 219 1.80 -38.30 -8.79
N PHE A 220 0.64 -38.93 -8.65
CA PHE A 220 0.30 -39.87 -7.58
C PHE A 220 0.02 -41.23 -8.21
N ALA A 221 0.47 -42.31 -7.55
CA ALA A 221 0.28 -43.68 -8.02
C ALA A 221 -0.47 -44.51 -6.96
N PRO A 222 -1.78 -44.27 -6.74
CA PRO A 222 -2.58 -45.12 -5.88
C PRO A 222 -2.59 -46.56 -6.41
N VAL A 223 -2.41 -47.52 -5.50
CA VAL A 223 -2.48 -48.95 -5.81
C VAL A 223 -3.75 -49.51 -5.18
N GLU A 224 -4.69 -49.94 -6.02
CA GLU A 224 -5.95 -50.54 -5.61
C GLU A 224 -6.04 -51.96 -6.15
N SER A 225 -6.28 -52.93 -5.25
CA SER A 225 -6.56 -54.33 -5.59
C SER A 225 -5.56 -54.98 -6.57
N GLY A 226 -4.27 -54.64 -6.47
CA GLY A 226 -3.20 -55.20 -7.30
C GLY A 226 -2.99 -54.51 -8.66
N THR A 227 -3.76 -53.45 -8.95
CA THR A 227 -3.56 -52.57 -10.10
C THR A 227 -3.18 -51.16 -9.66
N ALA A 228 -2.29 -50.51 -10.39
CA ALA A 228 -1.88 -49.13 -10.18
C ALA A 228 -2.41 -48.24 -11.31
N VAL A 229 -2.71 -46.99 -10.97
CA VAL A 229 -3.00 -45.93 -11.93
C VAL A 229 -2.12 -44.75 -11.59
N VAL A 230 -1.43 -44.19 -12.57
CA VAL A 230 -0.70 -42.93 -12.38
C VAL A 230 -1.61 -41.78 -12.75
N VAL A 231 -1.76 -40.84 -11.81
CA VAL A 231 -2.59 -39.66 -11.97
C VAL A 231 -1.71 -38.43 -11.84
N CYS A 232 -1.63 -37.63 -12.89
CA CYS A 232 -0.96 -36.34 -12.93
C CYS A 232 -2.01 -35.21 -13.07
N PRO A 233 -1.64 -33.94 -12.81
CA PRO A 233 -2.60 -32.84 -12.85
C PRO A 233 -3.32 -32.66 -14.20
N ALA A 234 -2.64 -32.90 -15.33
CA ALA A 234 -3.25 -32.73 -16.67
C ALA A 234 -3.55 -34.04 -17.41
N ALA A 235 -3.06 -35.19 -16.93
CA ALA A 235 -3.21 -36.48 -17.60
C ALA A 235 -3.30 -37.65 -16.61
N GLN A 236 -3.88 -38.76 -17.04
CA GLN A 236 -4.03 -39.99 -16.26
C GLN A 236 -3.65 -41.19 -17.14
N SER A 237 -2.99 -42.19 -16.57
CA SER A 237 -2.64 -43.43 -17.26
C SER A 237 -3.80 -44.44 -17.23
N ASP A 238 -3.77 -45.41 -18.13
CA ASP A 238 -4.60 -46.61 -17.98
C ASP A 238 -4.14 -47.45 -16.77
N ARG A 239 -5.01 -48.36 -16.31
CA ARG A 239 -4.68 -49.30 -15.22
C ARG A 239 -3.59 -50.26 -15.68
N PHE A 240 -2.56 -50.44 -14.86
CA PHE A 240 -1.46 -51.37 -15.10
C PHE A 240 -1.12 -52.18 -13.84
N THR A 241 -0.37 -53.27 -14.00
CA THR A 241 0.17 -54.06 -12.90
C THR A 241 1.59 -53.56 -12.59
N PRO A 242 1.84 -53.00 -11.38
CA PRO A 242 3.16 -52.46 -11.05
C PRO A 242 4.19 -53.59 -10.90
N SER A 243 5.38 -53.38 -11.44
CA SER A 243 6.53 -54.25 -11.19
C SER A 243 6.95 -54.09 -9.72
N GLN A 244 6.80 -55.14 -8.90
CA GLN A 244 7.34 -55.13 -7.54
C GLN A 244 8.85 -55.33 -7.61
N ASP A 245 9.62 -54.39 -7.06
CA ASP A 245 11.06 -54.53 -6.86
C ASP A 245 11.35 -55.81 -6.05
N GLY A 246 11.83 -56.86 -6.75
CA GLY A 246 12.56 -57.96 -6.15
C GLY A 246 11.80 -59.24 -5.76
N VAL A 247 10.51 -59.41 -6.09
CA VAL A 247 9.85 -60.73 -5.90
C VAL A 247 9.15 -61.15 -7.19
N ALA A 248 9.72 -62.16 -7.84
CA ALA A 248 9.07 -62.86 -8.95
C ALA A 248 7.76 -63.50 -8.46
N ALA A 249 6.64 -62.83 -8.71
CA ALA A 249 5.32 -63.40 -8.47
C ALA A 249 5.03 -64.44 -9.58
N ALA A 250 5.29 -65.70 -9.26
CA ALA A 250 4.78 -66.84 -9.99
C ALA A 250 3.25 -66.89 -9.87
N SER A 251 2.54 -66.43 -10.90
CA SER A 251 1.31 -67.03 -11.46
C SER A 251 0.57 -66.00 -12.33
N SER A 252 0.63 -66.18 -13.66
CA SER A 252 -0.15 -65.43 -14.63
C SER A 252 -1.65 -65.81 -14.59
N PRO A 253 -2.53 -64.88 -15.00
CA PRO A 253 -3.24 -65.02 -16.27
C PRO A 253 -3.04 -63.78 -17.19
N PRO A 254 -3.50 -63.79 -18.46
CA PRO A 254 -2.75 -63.21 -19.57
C PRO A 254 -2.99 -61.71 -19.82
N ALA A 255 -1.99 -61.06 -20.42
CA ALA A 255 -2.04 -59.75 -21.11
C ALA A 255 -2.06 -58.46 -20.27
N ALA A 256 -1.73 -58.47 -18.98
CA ALA A 256 -1.38 -57.24 -18.26
C ALA A 256 0.15 -57.06 -18.30
N GLU A 257 0.61 -56.13 -19.14
CA GLU A 257 2.02 -55.73 -19.23
C GLU A 257 2.48 -55.25 -17.85
N ILE A 258 3.43 -55.97 -17.23
CA ILE A 258 4.03 -55.56 -15.95
C ILE A 258 4.90 -54.34 -16.26
N ARG A 259 4.57 -53.18 -15.69
CA ARG A 259 5.24 -51.91 -15.97
C ARG A 259 5.79 -51.29 -14.69
N ASP A 260 6.96 -50.67 -14.81
CA ASP A 260 7.57 -49.90 -13.73
C ASP A 260 6.80 -48.59 -13.53
N ILE A 261 6.51 -48.25 -12.27
CA ILE A 261 5.75 -47.05 -11.90
C ILE A 261 6.47 -45.79 -12.36
N ASP A 262 7.80 -45.73 -12.22
CA ASP A 262 8.57 -44.56 -12.59
C ASP A 262 8.56 -44.32 -14.12
N ALA A 263 8.58 -45.40 -14.90
CA ALA A 263 8.44 -45.33 -16.35
C ALA A 263 7.05 -44.82 -16.78
N VAL A 264 5.98 -45.30 -16.13
CA VAL A 264 4.61 -44.84 -16.41
C VAL A 264 4.40 -43.39 -15.97
N VAL A 265 5.03 -42.96 -14.87
CA VAL A 265 5.06 -41.54 -14.44
C VAL A 265 5.75 -40.67 -15.48
N ALA A 266 6.90 -41.08 -16.01
CA ALA A 266 7.60 -40.30 -17.03
C ALA A 266 6.82 -40.16 -18.35
N GLU A 267 6.01 -41.17 -18.70
CA GLU A 267 5.14 -41.15 -19.89
C GLU A 267 3.87 -40.29 -19.68
N THR A 268 3.28 -40.38 -18.49
CA THR A 268 2.02 -39.69 -18.17
C THR A 268 2.24 -38.21 -17.83
N ALA A 269 3.42 -37.86 -17.28
CA ALA A 269 3.74 -36.48 -16.91
C ALA A 269 3.80 -35.55 -18.13
N THR A 270 3.05 -34.45 -18.06
CA THR A 270 2.98 -33.46 -19.13
C THR A 270 3.72 -32.18 -18.77
N ARG A 271 4.16 -31.42 -19.78
CA ARG A 271 4.75 -30.07 -19.57
C ARG A 271 3.78 -29.08 -18.94
N MET A 272 2.49 -29.39 -18.96
CA MET A 272 1.43 -28.50 -18.48
C MET A 272 1.07 -28.74 -17.02
N ASP A 273 1.55 -29.84 -16.41
CA ASP A 273 1.12 -30.25 -15.06
C ASP A 273 1.32 -29.15 -14.01
N LEU A 274 2.52 -28.56 -13.94
CA LEU A 274 2.79 -27.46 -13.01
C LEU A 274 2.07 -26.17 -13.40
N LEU A 275 1.95 -25.87 -14.70
CA LEU A 275 1.27 -24.67 -15.19
C LEU A 275 -0.22 -24.69 -14.83
N VAL A 276 -0.88 -25.83 -14.99
CA VAL A 276 -2.30 -26.01 -14.64
C VAL A 276 -2.49 -25.84 -13.13
N VAL A 277 -1.64 -26.44 -12.30
CA VAL A 277 -1.68 -26.29 -10.83
C VAL A 277 -1.53 -24.82 -10.43
N GLU A 278 -0.53 -24.12 -10.97
CA GLU A 278 -0.31 -22.70 -10.68
C GLU A 278 -1.48 -21.83 -11.15
N LEU A 279 -2.05 -22.10 -12.32
CA LEU A 279 -3.20 -21.36 -12.84
C LEU A 279 -4.45 -21.54 -11.96
N VAL A 280 -4.69 -22.76 -11.47
CA VAL A 280 -5.77 -23.03 -10.52
C VAL A 280 -5.52 -22.31 -9.20
N GLY A 281 -4.28 -22.34 -8.70
CA GLY A 281 -3.86 -21.58 -7.51
C GLY A 281 -4.03 -20.07 -7.66
N LEU A 282 -3.66 -19.51 -8.82
CA LEU A 282 -3.87 -18.11 -9.20
C LEU A 282 -5.35 -17.75 -9.25
N THR A 283 -6.19 -18.64 -9.76
CA THR A 283 -7.64 -18.43 -9.84
C THR A 283 -8.25 -18.37 -8.44
N ALA A 284 -7.89 -19.31 -7.56
CA ALA A 284 -8.29 -19.28 -6.15
C ALA A 284 -7.82 -18.00 -5.45
N ALA A 285 -6.59 -17.57 -5.72
CA ALA A 285 -6.03 -16.33 -5.22
C ALA A 285 -6.77 -15.08 -5.70
N ALA A 286 -7.14 -15.03 -6.97
CA ALA A 286 -7.87 -13.92 -7.56
C ALA A 286 -9.24 -13.76 -6.90
N ILE A 287 -9.93 -14.87 -6.63
CA ILE A 287 -11.21 -14.86 -5.89
C ILE A 287 -11.00 -14.29 -4.47
N ALA A 288 -9.97 -14.75 -3.76
CA ALA A 288 -9.62 -14.24 -2.43
C ALA A 288 -9.29 -12.73 -2.44
N ALA A 289 -8.53 -12.28 -3.45
CA ALA A 289 -8.16 -10.88 -3.63
C ALA A 289 -9.39 -10.01 -3.95
N ALA A 290 -10.28 -10.46 -4.84
CA ALA A 290 -11.52 -9.76 -5.18
C ALA A 290 -12.44 -9.61 -3.97
N ALA A 291 -12.57 -10.66 -3.14
CA ALA A 291 -13.34 -10.61 -1.90
C ALA A 291 -12.77 -9.59 -0.89
N ALA A 292 -11.44 -9.44 -0.83
CA ALA A 292 -10.79 -8.44 0.01
C ALA A 292 -11.03 -7.02 -0.50
N ILE A 293 -10.92 -6.78 -1.81
CA ILE A 293 -11.13 -5.46 -2.43
C ILE A 293 -12.57 -4.98 -2.25
N ARG A 294 -13.56 -5.88 -2.38
CA ARG A 294 -14.99 -5.52 -2.23
C ARG A 294 -15.33 -4.94 -0.85
N ARG A 295 -14.52 -5.21 0.18
CA ARG A 295 -14.72 -4.67 1.54
C ARG A 295 -14.15 -3.28 1.74
N ILE A 296 -13.44 -2.73 0.76
CA ILE A 296 -12.84 -1.40 0.82
C ILE A 296 -13.90 -0.36 0.46
N LYS A 297 -14.48 0.30 1.48
CA LYS A 297 -15.31 1.49 1.27
C LYS A 297 -14.41 2.71 1.11
N GLY A 298 -14.49 3.38 -0.05
CA GLY A 298 -13.96 4.72 -0.32
C GLY A 298 -12.58 4.98 0.29
N SER A 299 -11.52 4.42 -0.29
CA SER A 299 -10.16 4.73 0.15
C SER A 299 -9.68 6.00 -0.56
N SER A 300 -9.62 7.12 0.17
CA SER A 300 -8.92 8.35 -0.21
C SER A 300 -7.40 8.19 -0.20
N GLU A 301 -6.91 6.97 -0.02
CA GLU A 301 -5.50 6.69 0.21
C GLU A 301 -4.70 6.86 -1.08
N ARG A 302 -3.93 7.95 -1.11
CA ARG A 302 -3.08 8.38 -2.23
C ARG A 302 -2.07 7.33 -2.70
N TYR A 303 -1.85 6.26 -1.94
CA TYR A 303 -0.77 5.29 -2.14
C TYR A 303 -1.21 3.90 -2.63
N GLY A 304 -2.51 3.59 -2.65
CA GLY A 304 -3.06 2.34 -3.21
C GLY A 304 -2.60 1.06 -2.49
N LEU A 305 -2.26 1.13 -1.20
CA LEU A 305 -1.72 0.00 -0.44
C LEU A 305 -2.60 -1.27 -0.47
N PRO A 306 -3.94 -1.18 -0.35
CA PRO A 306 -4.78 -2.36 -0.42
C PRO A 306 -4.70 -3.10 -1.75
N VAL A 307 -4.47 -2.37 -2.86
CA VAL A 307 -4.28 -2.97 -4.19
C VAL A 307 -2.95 -3.70 -4.26
N ALA A 308 -1.88 -3.15 -3.68
CA ALA A 308 -0.58 -3.82 -3.61
C ALA A 308 -0.64 -5.11 -2.79
N LEU A 309 -1.34 -5.10 -1.65
CA LEU A 309 -1.58 -6.29 -0.83
C LEU A 309 -2.44 -7.33 -1.56
N ALA A 310 -3.46 -6.90 -2.32
CA ALA A 310 -4.24 -7.80 -3.16
C ALA A 310 -3.40 -8.42 -4.28
N ALA A 311 -2.50 -7.66 -4.91
CA ALA A 311 -1.60 -8.15 -5.95
C ALA A 311 -0.61 -9.20 -5.40
N LEU A 312 -0.11 -9.03 -4.18
CA LEU A 312 0.77 -10.00 -3.50
C LEU A 312 0.09 -11.37 -3.31
N LYS A 313 -1.23 -11.43 -3.18
CA LYS A 313 -1.98 -12.69 -3.03
C LYS A 313 -1.93 -13.57 -4.27
N LEU A 314 -1.83 -12.98 -5.47
CA LEU A 314 -1.81 -13.77 -6.71
C LEU A 314 -0.62 -14.75 -6.75
N PRO A 315 0.65 -14.30 -6.71
CA PRO A 315 1.77 -15.23 -6.74
C PRO A 315 1.83 -16.10 -5.48
N THR A 316 1.37 -15.60 -4.33
CA THR A 316 1.33 -16.39 -3.10
C THR A 316 0.40 -17.60 -3.23
N GLY A 317 -0.79 -17.44 -3.82
CA GLY A 317 -1.71 -18.56 -4.04
C GLY A 317 -1.23 -19.56 -5.08
N ALA A 318 -0.56 -19.10 -6.14
CA ALA A 318 0.09 -19.97 -7.12
C ALA A 318 1.13 -20.88 -6.44
N LEU A 319 2.03 -20.27 -5.66
CA LEU A 319 3.08 -20.98 -4.94
C LEU A 319 2.52 -21.88 -3.83
N THR A 320 1.46 -21.46 -3.14
CA THR A 320 0.83 -22.26 -2.07
C THR A 320 0.15 -23.51 -2.66
N ALA A 321 -0.48 -23.40 -3.83
CA ALA A 321 -1.05 -24.56 -4.52
C ALA A 321 0.03 -25.58 -4.89
N PHE A 322 1.14 -25.12 -5.49
CA PHE A 322 2.29 -25.95 -5.81
C PHE A 322 2.90 -26.62 -4.58
N LEU A 323 3.23 -25.83 -3.55
CA LEU A 323 3.86 -26.33 -2.31
C LEU A 323 2.93 -27.28 -1.54
N GLY A 324 1.62 -27.02 -1.53
CA GLY A 324 0.64 -27.88 -0.87
C GLY A 324 0.57 -29.28 -1.51
N LEU A 325 0.55 -29.36 -2.85
CA LEU A 325 0.62 -30.64 -3.55
C LEU A 325 1.97 -31.34 -3.38
N LEU A 326 3.08 -30.59 -3.32
CA LEU A 326 4.40 -31.15 -3.03
C LEU A 326 4.44 -31.79 -1.64
N LEU A 327 3.83 -31.15 -0.63
CA LEU A 327 3.73 -31.69 0.73
C LEU A 327 2.86 -32.96 0.79
N MET A 328 1.75 -33.00 0.03
CA MET A 328 0.93 -34.21 -0.10
C MET A 328 1.72 -35.36 -0.73
N ARG A 329 2.51 -35.08 -1.79
CA ARG A 329 3.39 -36.08 -2.41
C ARG A 329 4.44 -36.60 -1.43
N GLY A 330 5.00 -35.72 -0.60
CA GLY A 330 5.98 -36.07 0.43
C GLY A 330 5.47 -36.96 1.57
N GLN A 331 4.19 -37.39 1.55
CA GLN A 331 3.56 -38.22 2.59
C GLN A 331 3.64 -37.63 4.01
N PHE A 332 3.87 -36.31 4.14
CA PHE A 332 3.96 -35.65 5.45
C PHE A 332 2.63 -35.66 6.22
N VAL A 333 1.51 -35.84 5.51
CA VAL A 333 0.17 -35.96 6.10
C VAL A 333 -0.41 -37.33 5.73
N PRO A 334 -0.45 -38.28 6.68
CA PRO A 334 -1.01 -39.62 6.45
C PRO A 334 -2.48 -39.53 6.01
N GLY A 335 -2.86 -40.26 4.95
CA GLY A 335 -4.25 -40.42 4.54
C GLY A 335 -4.81 -39.39 3.55
N LEU A 336 -4.02 -38.40 3.09
CA LEU A 336 -4.43 -37.46 2.03
C LEU A 336 -3.81 -37.74 0.66
N SER A 337 -3.02 -38.81 0.54
CA SER A 337 -2.24 -39.16 -0.67
C SER A 337 -2.94 -40.10 -1.65
N ALA A 338 -4.13 -40.61 -1.29
CA ALA A 338 -5.00 -41.38 -2.18
C ALA A 338 -5.80 -40.42 -3.07
N LEU A 339 -5.11 -39.75 -4.00
CA LEU A 339 -5.77 -38.98 -5.06
C LEU A 339 -5.92 -39.88 -6.29
N ASP A 340 -7.17 -40.23 -6.59
CA ASP A 340 -7.50 -41.25 -7.60
C ASP A 340 -7.80 -40.63 -8.97
N THR A 341 -7.96 -39.30 -9.03
CA THR A 341 -8.31 -38.58 -10.27
C THR A 341 -7.61 -37.23 -10.39
N SER A 342 -7.36 -36.80 -11.63
CA SER A 342 -6.77 -35.48 -11.93
C SER A 342 -7.64 -34.34 -11.36
N ALA A 343 -8.96 -34.49 -11.41
CA ALA A 343 -9.91 -33.54 -10.85
C ALA A 343 -9.73 -33.34 -9.33
N GLN A 344 -9.42 -34.40 -8.57
CA GLN A 344 -9.14 -34.28 -7.13
C GLN A 344 -7.83 -33.50 -6.89
N ILE A 345 -6.78 -33.73 -7.69
CA ILE A 345 -5.52 -32.98 -7.60
C ILE A 345 -5.79 -31.48 -7.81
N LEU A 346 -6.56 -31.13 -8.84
CA LEU A 346 -6.91 -29.73 -9.13
C LEU A 346 -7.83 -29.12 -8.05
N ALA A 347 -8.75 -29.90 -7.48
CA ALA A 347 -9.56 -29.45 -6.36
C ALA A 347 -8.69 -29.13 -5.13
N TRP A 348 -7.70 -29.96 -4.82
CA TRP A 348 -6.73 -29.67 -3.76
C TRP A 348 -5.84 -28.48 -4.08
N ALA A 349 -5.40 -28.32 -5.33
CA ALA A 349 -4.68 -27.12 -5.78
C ALA A 349 -5.51 -25.84 -5.53
N LEU A 350 -6.81 -25.88 -5.81
CA LEU A 350 -7.74 -24.78 -5.54
C LEU A 350 -7.83 -24.50 -4.03
N VAL A 351 -7.99 -25.54 -3.21
CA VAL A 351 -8.07 -25.43 -1.74
C VAL A 351 -6.78 -24.81 -1.20
N PHE A 352 -5.61 -25.31 -1.58
CA PHE A 352 -4.33 -24.77 -1.13
C PHE A 352 -4.10 -23.33 -1.64
N GLY A 353 -4.44 -23.05 -2.89
CA GLY A 353 -4.37 -21.70 -3.45
C GLY A 353 -5.26 -20.69 -2.70
N TYR A 354 -6.41 -21.13 -2.17
CA TYR A 354 -7.26 -20.31 -1.31
C TYR A 354 -6.75 -20.25 0.14
N ALA A 355 -6.20 -21.37 0.64
CA ALA A 355 -5.67 -21.51 2.00
C ALA A 355 -4.48 -20.60 2.29
N GLN A 356 -3.88 -19.98 1.27
CA GLN A 356 -2.93 -18.87 1.43
C GLN A 356 -3.44 -17.79 2.41
N GLN A 357 -4.76 -17.61 2.55
CA GLN A 357 -5.35 -16.69 3.52
C GLN A 357 -4.89 -16.95 4.96
N LEU A 358 -4.56 -18.19 5.31
CA LEU A 358 -4.06 -18.55 6.63
C LEU A 358 -2.66 -17.95 6.88
N PHE A 359 -1.81 -17.93 5.85
CA PHE A 359 -0.45 -17.37 5.90
C PHE A 359 -0.46 -15.85 5.67
N THR A 360 -1.24 -15.36 4.70
CA THR A 360 -1.34 -13.93 4.38
C THR A 360 -2.11 -13.15 5.43
N ARG A 361 -2.90 -13.80 6.31
CA ARG A 361 -3.59 -13.12 7.43
C ARG A 361 -2.63 -12.36 8.33
N LEU A 362 -1.42 -12.87 8.57
CA LEU A 362 -0.43 -12.18 9.40
C LEU A 362 0.11 -10.92 8.72
N VAL A 363 0.37 -11.00 7.41
CA VAL A 363 0.81 -9.85 6.60
C VAL A 363 -0.31 -8.82 6.44
N ASP A 364 -1.53 -9.28 6.18
CA ASP A 364 -2.74 -8.45 6.10
C ASP A 364 -3.02 -7.76 7.44
N GLN A 365 -2.81 -8.45 8.58
CA GLN A 365 -2.95 -7.86 9.92
C GLN A 365 -1.92 -6.77 10.19
N GLN A 366 -0.65 -6.98 9.79
CA GLN A 366 0.38 -5.95 9.91
C GLN A 366 0.09 -4.76 8.99
N GLY A 367 -0.32 -5.02 7.74
CA GLY A 367 -0.75 -3.96 6.81
C GLY A 367 -1.95 -3.18 7.34
N GLN A 368 -2.96 -3.87 7.89
CA GLN A 368 -4.12 -3.24 8.49
C GLN A 368 -3.78 -2.50 9.78
N SER A 369 -2.81 -2.98 10.57
CA SER A 369 -2.31 -2.29 11.78
C SER A 369 -1.60 -0.99 11.43
N VAL A 370 -0.76 -0.98 10.38
CA VAL A 370 -0.11 0.23 9.86
C VAL A 370 -1.14 1.19 9.27
N LEU A 371 -2.12 0.68 8.52
CA LEU A 371 -3.22 1.49 7.99
C LEU A 371 -4.09 2.07 9.11
N ASN A 372 -4.41 1.26 10.12
CA ASN A 372 -5.22 1.68 11.25
C ASN A 372 -4.45 2.64 12.16
N SER A 373 -3.13 2.51 12.34
CA SER A 373 -2.38 3.47 13.14
C SER A 373 -2.40 4.88 12.53
N VAL A 374 -2.43 4.97 11.19
CA VAL A 374 -2.67 6.23 10.47
C VAL A 374 -4.15 6.65 10.58
N ARG A 375 -5.09 5.74 10.35
CA ARG A 375 -6.54 6.05 10.35
C ARG A 375 -7.13 6.35 11.74
N THR A 376 -6.60 5.77 12.80
CA THR A 376 -7.08 5.99 14.18
C THR A 376 -6.61 7.34 14.71
N ARG A 377 -5.51 7.88 14.17
CA ARG A 377 -5.11 9.29 14.38
C ARG A 377 -6.07 10.25 13.67
N ASP A 378 -6.54 9.90 12.47
CA ASP A 378 -7.63 10.64 11.79
C ASP A 378 -8.99 10.50 12.51
N ALA A 379 -9.31 9.32 13.06
CA ALA A 379 -10.60 9.03 13.68
C ALA A 379 -10.71 9.47 15.15
N GLY A 380 -9.59 9.58 15.87
CA GLY A 380 -9.52 10.19 17.20
C GLY A 380 -9.89 11.69 17.21
N SER A 381 -10.02 12.30 16.02
CA SER A 381 -10.58 13.65 15.80
C SER A 381 -12.11 13.67 15.63
N SER A 382 -12.81 12.54 15.72
CA SER A 382 -14.25 12.45 15.38
C SER A 382 -15.12 11.69 16.38
N ARG A 383 -14.67 11.47 17.62
CA ARG A 383 -15.58 11.15 18.73
C ARG A 383 -15.65 12.35 19.67
N PRO A 384 -16.87 12.76 20.07
CA PRO A 384 -17.13 13.95 20.85
C PRO A 384 -16.45 13.90 22.21
#